data_AF-A0A965KC66-F1
#
_entry.id   AF-A0A965KC66-F1
#
_cell.length_a   1.000
_cell.length_b   1.000
_cell.length_c   1.000
_cell.angle_alpha   90.00
_cell.angle_beta   90.00
_cell.angle_gamma   90.00
#
_symmetry.space_group_name_H-M   'P 1'
#
loop_
_entity.id
_entity.type
_entity.pdbx_description
1 polymer ?
#
loop_
_entity_poly.entity_id
_entity_poly.type
_entity_poly.pdbx_seq_one_letter_code
_entity_poly.pdbx_strand_id
1 'polypeptide(L)'
;RHLLDLVRAHHGDNWSERAFDLLRNRDIGGTKSGSAKLVSECIAYLCDANLGEQVAQRFQQWLESRELRPPVIIWIIKNRESKKYAEIVTPLIVPSLLGAILASIDTEALESNSTARIPLANELIKDKNLIADILSPAQRSKADSETIFDLARIMLRNQGFDKMTKTSLLARLAKIEPHVNRLIQNRQAEAAMEDKELVVSKSSKEAREAELLDIIQVKLPAIKEAIQVAKEHGDLRENSEYKMARQDHDTLVARRGELETMLKKARVTDFREATYDTVSVGSVVKLHRDSDQSEITYTILGAWDGQPEINILAYTSPLARQFLNKNLGESFTTNIRGKTETWKVLSIARWVDKK
;
A
#
# COMPACT_ATOMS: atom_id res chain seq x y z
N ARG A 1 -20.83 -16.10 39.00
CA ARG A 1 -20.75 -17.19 38.00
C ARG A 1 -20.00 -16.63 36.81
N HIS A 2 -18.90 -17.24 36.37
CA HIS A 2 -18.18 -16.75 35.20
C HIS A 2 -19.08 -16.90 33.96
N LEU A 3 -18.98 -15.99 32.99
CA LEU A 3 -19.76 -16.05 31.75
C LEU A 3 -19.65 -17.42 31.08
N LEU A 4 -18.46 -18.01 31.14
CA LEU A 4 -18.17 -19.31 30.52
C LEU A 4 -18.78 -20.49 31.28
N ASP A 5 -19.01 -20.36 32.59
CA ASP A 5 -19.79 -21.35 33.33
C ASP A 5 -21.25 -21.37 32.86
N LEU A 6 -21.80 -20.20 32.51
CA LEU A 6 -23.15 -20.09 31.95
C LEU A 6 -23.20 -20.63 30.52
N VAL A 7 -22.20 -20.33 29.69
CA VAL A 7 -22.08 -20.90 28.33
C VAL A 7 -22.00 -22.43 28.41
N ARG A 8 -21.20 -22.97 29.32
CA ARG A 8 -21.08 -24.41 29.54
C ARG A 8 -22.37 -25.06 30.03
N ALA A 9 -23.03 -24.44 31.01
CA ALA A 9 -24.30 -24.94 31.53
C ALA A 9 -25.42 -24.93 30.48
N HIS A 10 -25.44 -23.95 29.58
CA HIS A 10 -26.51 -23.80 28.59
C HIS A 10 -26.29 -24.63 27.30
N HIS A 11 -25.03 -24.84 26.90
CA HIS A 11 -24.71 -25.47 25.61
C HIS A 11 -24.23 -26.92 25.71
N GLY A 12 -24.14 -27.48 26.93
CA GLY A 12 -23.76 -28.88 27.12
C GLY A 12 -22.43 -29.20 26.44
N ASP A 13 -22.37 -30.29 25.67
CA ASP A 13 -21.15 -30.76 25.00
C ASP A 13 -20.61 -29.78 23.94
N ASN A 14 -21.46 -28.89 23.39
CA ASN A 14 -21.07 -27.92 22.35
C ASN A 14 -20.51 -26.60 22.92
N TRP A 15 -20.29 -26.50 24.23
CA TRP A 15 -19.86 -25.27 24.87
C TRP A 15 -18.51 -24.74 24.36
N SER A 16 -17.58 -25.64 24.03
CA SER A 16 -16.24 -25.28 23.55
C SER A 16 -16.30 -24.60 22.19
N GLU A 17 -17.12 -25.09 21.27
CA GLU A 17 -17.36 -24.44 19.98
C GLU A 17 -17.97 -23.05 20.16
N ARG A 18 -18.86 -22.87 21.15
CA ARG A 18 -19.38 -21.52 21.47
C ARG A 18 -18.31 -20.60 22.04
N ALA A 19 -17.37 -21.12 22.82
CA ALA A 19 -16.22 -20.34 23.29
C ALA A 19 -15.30 -19.94 22.11
N PHE A 20 -15.12 -20.82 21.11
CA PHE A 20 -14.38 -20.46 19.89
C PHE A 20 -15.14 -19.46 19.00
N ASP A 21 -16.46 -19.61 18.85
CA ASP A 21 -17.31 -18.65 18.14
C ASP A 21 -17.18 -17.25 18.74
N LEU A 22 -17.17 -17.16 20.08
CA LEU A 22 -16.90 -15.92 20.79
C LEU A 22 -15.57 -15.33 20.32
N LEU A 23 -14.46 -16.07 20.43
CA LEU A 23 -13.12 -15.60 20.03
C LEU A 23 -13.01 -15.17 18.55
N ARG A 24 -13.83 -15.74 17.66
CA ARG A 24 -13.85 -15.43 16.22
C ARG A 24 -14.82 -14.29 15.86
N ASN A 25 -15.71 -13.89 16.77
CA ASN A 25 -16.72 -12.88 16.51
C ASN A 25 -16.09 -11.49 16.29
N ARG A 26 -16.52 -10.82 15.20
CA ARG A 26 -16.05 -9.49 14.80
C ARG A 26 -16.45 -8.41 15.82
N ASP A 27 -17.57 -8.60 16.50
CA ASP A 27 -18.14 -7.64 17.45
C ASP A 27 -17.76 -7.94 18.91
N ILE A 28 -16.79 -8.83 19.17
CA ILE A 28 -16.34 -9.05 20.54
C ILE A 28 -15.82 -7.73 21.14
N GLY A 29 -16.64 -7.18 22.05
CA GLY A 29 -16.39 -5.96 22.80
C GLY A 29 -16.23 -4.69 21.96
N GLY A 30 -17.32 -4.27 21.31
CA GLY A 30 -17.51 -2.88 20.82
C GLY A 30 -17.43 -1.78 21.89
N THR A 31 -16.98 -2.09 23.11
CA THR A 31 -16.66 -1.12 24.16
C THR A 31 -15.22 -1.33 24.66
N LYS A 32 -14.47 -0.22 24.78
CA LYS A 32 -12.99 -0.09 24.88
C LYS A 32 -12.27 -0.81 26.04
N SER A 33 -12.92 -1.65 26.83
CA SER A 33 -12.35 -2.32 28.02
C SER A 33 -12.78 -3.79 28.20
N GLY A 34 -13.93 -4.19 27.64
CA GLY A 34 -14.51 -5.53 27.87
C GLY A 34 -13.91 -6.67 27.03
N SER A 35 -13.37 -6.39 25.85
CA SER A 35 -12.92 -7.41 24.89
C SER A 35 -11.68 -8.18 25.34
N ALA A 36 -10.64 -7.49 25.83
CA ALA A 36 -9.37 -8.10 26.18
C ALA A 36 -9.47 -9.02 27.41
N LYS A 37 -10.27 -8.63 28.40
CA LYS A 37 -10.55 -9.44 29.59
C LYS A 37 -11.34 -10.69 29.21
N LEU A 38 -12.39 -10.55 28.41
CA LEU A 38 -13.18 -11.67 27.93
C LEU A 38 -12.34 -12.67 27.13
N VAL A 39 -11.50 -12.22 26.20
CA VAL A 39 -10.59 -13.09 25.43
C VAL A 39 -9.64 -13.85 26.35
N SER A 40 -9.06 -13.16 27.33
CA SER A 40 -8.13 -13.78 28.28
C SER A 40 -8.82 -14.84 29.15
N GLU A 41 -10.03 -14.55 29.64
CA GLU A 41 -10.85 -15.49 30.41
C GLU A 41 -11.29 -16.68 29.57
N CYS A 42 -11.71 -16.46 28.31
CA CYS A 42 -12.08 -17.53 27.37
C CYS A 42 -10.93 -18.49 27.13
N ILE A 43 -9.74 -17.97 26.81
CA ILE A 43 -8.57 -18.80 26.52
C ILE A 43 -8.13 -19.54 27.79
N ALA A 44 -8.10 -18.85 28.95
CA ALA A 44 -7.76 -19.49 30.22
C ALA A 44 -8.72 -20.64 30.55
N TYR A 45 -10.03 -20.42 30.41
CA TYR A 45 -11.05 -21.44 30.68
C TYR A 45 -10.95 -22.64 29.73
N LEU A 46 -10.68 -22.42 28.44
CA LEU A 46 -10.43 -23.49 27.48
C LEU A 46 -9.17 -24.30 27.86
N CYS A 47 -8.10 -23.62 28.28
CA CYS A 47 -6.87 -24.30 28.74
C CYS A 47 -7.12 -25.10 30.01
N ASP A 48 -7.82 -24.53 31.00
CA ASP A 48 -8.16 -25.19 32.26
C ASP A 48 -9.09 -26.41 32.03
N ALA A 49 -9.81 -26.45 30.91
CA ALA A 49 -10.58 -27.58 30.44
C ALA A 49 -9.77 -28.59 29.58
N ASN A 50 -8.44 -28.50 29.57
CA ASN A 50 -7.52 -29.33 28.76
C ASN A 50 -7.68 -29.20 27.24
N LEU A 51 -8.18 -28.06 26.74
CA LEU A 51 -8.35 -27.79 25.31
C LEU A 51 -7.22 -26.91 24.71
N GLY A 52 -6.08 -26.77 25.40
CA GLY A 52 -4.96 -25.91 24.96
C GLY A 52 -4.44 -26.25 23.57
N GLU A 53 -4.30 -27.55 23.24
CA GLU A 53 -3.88 -27.99 21.91
C GLU A 53 -4.89 -27.58 20.82
N GLN A 54 -6.18 -27.73 21.09
CA GLN A 54 -7.23 -27.29 20.14
C GLN A 54 -7.21 -25.78 19.95
N VAL A 55 -6.95 -24.99 21.00
CA VAL A 55 -6.76 -23.53 20.87
C VAL A 55 -5.59 -23.23 19.94
N ALA A 56 -4.45 -23.90 20.12
CA ALA A 56 -3.27 -23.72 19.27
C ALA A 56 -3.59 -24.03 17.79
N GLN A 57 -4.24 -25.17 17.52
CA GLN A 57 -4.62 -25.60 16.16
C GLN A 57 -5.58 -24.60 15.51
N ARG A 58 -6.63 -24.18 16.23
CA ARG A 58 -7.61 -23.20 15.71
C ARG A 58 -6.97 -21.85 15.42
N PHE A 59 -6.09 -21.36 16.28
CA PHE A 59 -5.43 -20.07 16.06
C PHE A 59 -4.47 -20.11 14.87
N GLN A 60 -3.76 -21.22 14.66
CA GLN A 60 -2.92 -21.41 13.46
C GLN A 60 -3.79 -21.40 12.20
N GLN A 61 -4.88 -22.18 12.20
CA GLN A 61 -5.83 -22.20 11.08
C GLN A 61 -6.40 -20.80 10.79
N TRP A 62 -6.80 -20.06 11.83
CA TRP A 62 -7.33 -18.70 11.67
C TRP A 62 -6.28 -17.70 11.22
N LEU A 63 -5.01 -17.89 11.57
CA LEU A 63 -3.93 -17.06 11.07
C LEU A 63 -3.74 -17.29 9.57
N GLU A 64 -3.74 -18.55 9.13
CA GLU A 64 -3.61 -18.94 7.72
C GLU A 64 -4.81 -18.48 6.87
N SER A 65 -6.03 -18.66 7.38
CA SER A 65 -7.27 -18.24 6.70
C SER A 65 -7.56 -16.74 6.81
N ARG A 66 -6.73 -15.97 7.54
CA ARG A 66 -6.92 -14.53 7.82
C ARG A 66 -8.20 -14.21 8.60
N GLU A 67 -8.61 -15.11 9.48
CA GLU A 67 -9.79 -14.98 10.34
C GLU A 67 -9.44 -14.62 11.79
N LEU A 68 -8.15 -14.60 12.12
CA LEU A 68 -7.66 -14.25 13.45
C LEU A 68 -8.01 -12.80 13.79
N ARG A 69 -8.77 -12.59 14.88
CA ARG A 69 -9.33 -11.27 15.21
C ARG A 69 -8.37 -10.40 16.02
N PRO A 70 -8.44 -9.05 15.91
CA PRO A 70 -7.54 -8.14 16.61
C PRO A 70 -7.40 -8.37 18.13
N PRO A 71 -8.49 -8.61 18.90
CA PRO A 71 -8.37 -8.90 20.33
C PRO A 71 -7.54 -10.16 20.65
N VAL A 72 -7.65 -11.19 19.80
CA VAL A 72 -6.86 -12.42 19.93
C VAL A 72 -5.39 -12.15 19.55
N ILE A 73 -5.14 -11.38 18.49
CA ILE A 73 -3.79 -10.96 18.11
C ILE A 73 -3.11 -10.17 19.25
N ILE A 74 -3.82 -9.24 19.88
CA ILE A 74 -3.31 -8.50 21.05
C ILE A 74 -2.98 -9.45 22.19
N TRP A 75 -3.83 -10.44 22.45
CA TRP A 75 -3.58 -11.45 23.48
C TRP A 75 -2.32 -12.27 23.16
N ILE A 76 -2.13 -12.70 21.92
CA ILE A 76 -0.93 -13.40 21.45
C ILE A 76 0.32 -12.56 21.70
N ILE A 77 0.32 -11.29 21.28
CA ILE A 77 1.46 -10.36 21.47
C ILE A 77 1.83 -10.24 22.95
N LYS A 78 0.82 -10.07 23.83
CA LYS A 78 1.02 -9.89 25.28
C LYS A 78 1.48 -11.15 25.99
N ASN A 79 1.19 -12.33 25.45
CA ASN A 79 1.54 -13.61 26.06
C ASN A 79 2.70 -14.33 25.36
N ARG A 80 3.40 -13.68 24.42
CA ARG A 80 4.49 -14.31 23.65
C ARG A 80 5.64 -14.86 24.50
N GLU A 81 5.87 -14.28 25.67
CA GLU A 81 6.91 -14.70 26.62
C GLU A 81 6.35 -15.57 27.76
N SER A 82 5.04 -15.86 27.75
CA SER A 82 4.38 -16.64 28.80
C SER A 82 4.70 -18.13 28.67
N LYS A 83 5.33 -18.69 29.72
CA LYS A 83 5.55 -20.15 29.82
C LYS A 83 4.24 -20.94 29.85
N LYS A 84 3.18 -20.37 30.45
CA LYS A 84 1.86 -21.02 30.54
C LYS A 84 1.24 -21.24 29.16
N TYR A 85 1.44 -20.31 28.23
CA TYR A 85 0.78 -20.32 26.91
C TYR A 85 1.76 -20.59 25.77
N ALA A 86 2.98 -21.06 26.06
CA ALA A 86 4.03 -21.24 25.06
C ALA A 86 3.60 -22.19 23.93
N GLU A 87 2.94 -23.30 24.25
CA GLU A 87 2.46 -24.27 23.25
C GLU A 87 1.44 -23.67 22.27
N ILE A 88 0.67 -22.67 22.71
CA ILE A 88 -0.31 -21.97 21.88
C ILE A 88 0.37 -20.85 21.08
N VAL A 89 1.21 -20.05 21.74
CA VAL A 89 1.69 -18.78 21.18
C VAL A 89 2.94 -18.96 20.32
N THR A 90 3.90 -19.79 20.75
CA THR A 90 5.18 -19.94 20.04
C THR A 90 5.01 -20.34 18.56
N PRO A 91 4.10 -21.25 18.16
CA PRO A 91 3.84 -21.54 16.75
C PRO A 91 3.32 -20.36 15.93
N LEU A 92 2.63 -19.40 16.58
CA LEU A 92 2.02 -18.25 15.93
C LEU A 92 2.99 -17.08 15.71
N ILE A 93 4.17 -17.09 16.36
CA ILE A 93 5.21 -16.08 16.17
C ILE A 93 5.97 -16.36 14.87
N VAL A 94 5.32 -16.01 13.75
CA VAL A 94 5.78 -16.22 12.37
C VAL A 94 5.43 -15.02 11.49
N PRO A 95 6.05 -14.81 10.31
CA PRO A 95 5.85 -13.61 9.49
C PRO A 95 4.39 -13.31 9.13
N SER A 96 3.54 -14.32 8.96
CA SER A 96 2.10 -14.16 8.72
C SER A 96 1.39 -13.43 9.86
N LEU A 97 1.86 -13.52 11.11
CA LEU A 97 1.34 -12.76 12.24
C LEU A 97 1.57 -11.26 12.07
N LEU A 98 2.76 -10.85 11.60
CA LEU A 98 3.00 -9.43 11.29
C LEU A 98 2.11 -8.96 10.14
N GLY A 99 1.90 -9.81 9.13
CA GLY A 99 0.91 -9.56 8.07
C GLY A 99 -0.50 -9.34 8.61
N ALA A 100 -0.97 -10.19 9.52
CA ALA A 100 -2.28 -10.09 10.16
C ALA A 100 -2.42 -8.83 11.04
N ILE A 101 -1.37 -8.46 11.78
CA ILE A 101 -1.31 -7.20 12.55
C ILE A 101 -1.50 -6.01 11.61
N LEU A 102 -0.70 -5.94 10.52
CA LEU A 102 -0.76 -4.82 9.58
C LEU A 102 -2.12 -4.74 8.87
N ALA A 103 -2.67 -5.86 8.41
CA ALA A 103 -3.97 -5.90 7.75
C ALA A 103 -5.12 -5.44 8.69
N SER A 104 -5.06 -5.85 9.96
CA SER A 104 -6.04 -5.43 10.97
C SER A 104 -5.99 -3.93 11.24
N ILE A 105 -4.77 -3.37 11.35
CA ILE A 105 -4.57 -1.93 11.54
C ILE A 105 -5.10 -1.13 10.33
N ASP A 106 -4.87 -1.63 9.11
CA ASP A 106 -5.33 -0.95 7.90
C ASP A 106 -6.86 -0.95 7.82
N THR A 107 -7.48 -2.08 8.13
CA THR A 107 -8.95 -2.22 8.16
C THR A 107 -9.58 -1.27 9.19
N GLU A 108 -9.04 -1.21 10.40
CA GLU A 108 -9.56 -0.33 11.46
C GLU A 108 -9.35 1.16 11.14
N ALA A 109 -8.25 1.52 10.46
CA ALA A 109 -8.01 2.88 9.99
C ALA A 109 -9.08 3.32 8.97
N LEU A 110 -9.45 2.43 8.05
CA LEU A 110 -10.51 2.67 7.06
C LEU A 110 -11.89 2.81 7.70
N GLU A 111 -12.18 2.02 8.74
CA GLU A 111 -13.48 2.07 9.45
C GLU A 111 -13.61 3.31 10.35
N SER A 112 -12.53 3.74 10.99
CA SER A 112 -12.56 4.81 12.01
C SER A 112 -12.26 6.22 11.49
N ASN A 113 -11.87 6.37 10.21
CA ASN A 113 -11.38 7.63 9.61
C ASN A 113 -10.32 8.35 10.47
N SER A 114 -9.59 7.63 11.32
CA SER A 114 -8.63 8.20 12.27
C SER A 114 -7.49 7.22 12.57
N THR A 115 -6.28 7.75 12.65
CA THR A 115 -5.10 7.02 13.14
C THR A 115 -4.96 7.10 14.66
N ALA A 116 -5.66 8.04 15.28
CA ALA A 116 -5.59 8.27 16.71
C ALA A 116 -6.44 7.21 17.43
N ARG A 117 -5.76 6.14 17.88
CA ARG A 117 -6.22 5.07 18.81
C ARG A 117 -6.53 3.70 18.20
N ILE A 118 -5.78 3.24 17.20
CA ILE A 118 -5.84 1.83 16.78
C ILE A 118 -5.08 0.96 17.80
N PRO A 119 -5.72 0.05 18.55
CA PRO A 119 -5.08 -0.69 19.64
C PRO A 119 -3.90 -1.55 19.18
N LEU A 120 -4.02 -2.25 18.06
CA LEU A 120 -2.92 -3.06 17.51
C LEU A 120 -1.72 -2.21 17.08
N ALA A 121 -1.97 -1.01 16.53
CA ALA A 121 -0.90 -0.09 16.18
C ALA A 121 -0.13 0.32 17.45
N ASN A 122 -0.82 0.61 18.54
CA ASN A 122 -0.19 0.94 19.81
C ASN A 122 0.70 -0.20 20.35
N GLU A 123 0.22 -1.44 20.31
CA GLU A 123 1.02 -2.59 20.76
C GLU A 123 2.27 -2.78 19.89
N LEU A 124 2.15 -2.67 18.55
CA LEU A 124 3.29 -2.75 17.63
C LEU A 124 4.32 -1.61 17.84
N ILE A 125 3.86 -0.40 18.11
CA ILE A 125 4.72 0.77 18.34
C ILE A 125 5.45 0.64 19.68
N LYS A 126 4.71 0.31 20.74
CA LYS A 126 5.20 0.21 22.11
C LYS A 126 6.26 -0.88 22.25
N ASP A 127 6.03 -2.04 21.65
CA ASP A 127 6.97 -3.15 21.71
C ASP A 127 8.06 -3.02 20.64
N LYS A 128 9.28 -2.70 21.08
CA LYS A 128 10.42 -2.50 20.18
C LYS A 128 10.99 -3.80 19.61
N ASN A 129 10.73 -4.93 20.28
CA ASN A 129 11.32 -6.23 19.95
C ASN A 129 10.36 -7.10 19.12
N LEU A 130 9.05 -6.85 19.19
CA LEU A 130 8.03 -7.66 18.51
C LEU A 130 8.33 -7.98 17.03
N ILE A 131 8.79 -7.01 16.23
CA ILE A 131 9.13 -7.24 14.82
C ILE A 131 10.33 -8.19 14.68
N ALA A 132 11.34 -8.05 15.54
CA ALA A 132 12.50 -8.94 15.54
C ALA A 132 12.13 -10.33 16.03
N ASP A 133 11.31 -10.44 17.07
CA ASP A 133 10.81 -11.72 17.59
C ASP A 133 10.02 -12.50 16.51
N ILE A 134 9.27 -11.79 15.66
CA ILE A 134 8.48 -12.41 14.58
C ILE A 134 9.35 -12.80 13.38
N LEU A 135 10.29 -11.93 12.96
CA LEU A 135 11.01 -12.09 11.68
C LEU A 135 12.40 -12.70 11.82
N SER A 136 12.98 -12.65 13.02
CA SER A 136 14.29 -13.22 13.33
C SER A 136 14.28 -13.83 14.74
N PRO A 137 13.35 -14.76 15.02
CA PRO A 137 13.22 -15.39 16.33
C PRO A 137 14.52 -16.11 16.74
N ALA A 138 14.86 -16.09 18.04
CA ALA A 138 16.09 -16.70 18.55
C ALA A 138 16.22 -18.22 18.27
N GLN A 139 15.10 -18.93 18.11
CA GLN A 139 15.04 -20.39 17.99
C GLN A 139 14.63 -20.88 16.58
N ARG A 140 14.40 -19.99 15.60
CA ARG A 140 14.08 -20.37 14.21
C ARG A 140 14.88 -19.54 13.23
N SER A 141 14.90 -19.97 11.98
CA SER A 141 15.52 -19.20 10.90
C SER A 141 14.84 -17.85 10.74
N LYS A 142 15.65 -16.82 10.46
CA LYS A 142 15.17 -15.52 9.99
C LYS A 142 14.28 -15.71 8.75
N ALA A 143 13.21 -14.92 8.65
CA ALA A 143 12.37 -14.85 7.46
C ALA A 143 13.19 -14.50 6.22
N ASP A 144 12.79 -15.02 5.06
CA ASP A 144 13.45 -14.72 3.80
C ASP A 144 13.29 -13.23 3.42
N SER A 145 14.20 -12.74 2.59
CA SER A 145 14.22 -11.33 2.23
C SER A 145 12.95 -10.90 1.47
N GLU A 146 12.36 -11.75 0.64
CA GLU A 146 11.16 -11.44 -0.15
C GLU A 146 9.97 -11.17 0.78
N THR A 147 9.72 -12.07 1.74
CA THR A 147 8.70 -11.89 2.79
C THR A 147 8.92 -10.59 3.58
N ILE A 148 10.16 -10.29 3.97
CA ILE A 148 10.48 -9.04 4.70
C ILE A 148 10.20 -7.81 3.84
N PHE A 149 10.54 -7.84 2.55
CA PHE A 149 10.27 -6.75 1.62
C PHE A 149 8.77 -6.52 1.41
N ASP A 150 7.98 -7.58 1.30
CA ASP A 150 6.53 -7.46 1.14
C ASP A 150 5.87 -6.88 2.39
N LEU A 151 6.28 -7.32 3.58
CA LEU A 151 5.83 -6.72 4.84
C LEU A 151 6.24 -5.24 4.96
N ALA A 152 7.45 -4.88 4.50
CA ALA A 152 7.88 -3.48 4.44
C ALA A 152 7.00 -2.65 3.49
N ARG A 153 6.62 -3.18 2.32
CA ARG A 153 5.72 -2.54 1.36
C ARG A 153 4.31 -2.35 1.93
N ILE A 154 3.78 -3.36 2.63
CA ILE A 154 2.47 -3.29 3.30
C ILE A 154 2.52 -2.19 4.37
N MET A 155 3.52 -2.21 5.26
CA MET A 155 3.68 -1.22 6.32
C MET A 155 3.78 0.21 5.79
N LEU A 156 4.45 0.38 4.66
CA LEU A 156 4.56 1.64 3.95
C LEU A 156 3.20 2.16 3.46
N ARG A 157 2.38 1.28 2.87
CA ARG A 157 1.04 1.62 2.32
C ARG A 157 -0.04 1.75 3.38
N ASN A 158 0.15 1.13 4.54
CA ASN A 158 -0.82 1.06 5.63
C ASN A 158 -1.30 2.45 6.08
N GLN A 159 -2.60 2.66 6.13
CA GLN A 159 -3.21 3.96 6.46
C GLN A 159 -3.29 4.24 7.97
N GLY A 160 -3.15 3.21 8.80
CA GLY A 160 -3.23 3.32 10.26
C GLY A 160 -1.99 3.91 10.94
N PHE A 161 -0.95 4.28 10.18
CA PHE A 161 0.26 4.89 10.69
C PHE A 161 0.54 6.26 10.08
N ASP A 162 0.98 7.21 10.90
CA ASP A 162 1.57 8.45 10.42
C ASP A 162 2.97 8.24 9.82
N LYS A 163 3.51 9.29 9.19
CA LYS A 163 4.82 9.25 8.53
C LYS A 163 5.97 8.93 9.48
N MET A 164 5.95 9.47 10.70
CA MET A 164 7.03 9.29 11.68
C MET A 164 7.06 7.85 12.19
N THR A 165 5.88 7.31 12.48
CA THR A 165 5.66 5.93 12.93
C THR A 165 6.09 4.94 11.86
N LYS A 166 5.69 5.14 10.60
CA LYS A 166 6.19 4.33 9.47
C LYS A 166 7.71 4.33 9.41
N THR A 167 8.33 5.50 9.54
CA THR A 167 9.79 5.64 9.52
C THR A 167 10.43 4.85 10.66
N SER A 168 9.89 4.93 11.88
CA SER A 168 10.38 4.19 13.04
C SER A 168 10.27 2.67 12.86
N LEU A 169 9.12 2.17 12.41
CA LEU A 169 8.89 0.74 12.22
C LEU A 169 9.74 0.18 11.07
N LEU A 170 9.91 0.92 9.98
CA LEU A 170 10.79 0.52 8.87
C LEU A 170 12.26 0.53 9.27
N ALA A 171 12.70 1.44 10.14
CA ALA A 171 14.04 1.39 10.70
C ALA A 171 14.28 0.13 11.53
N ARG A 172 13.25 -0.40 12.22
CA ARG A 172 13.34 -1.70 12.92
C ARG A 172 13.48 -2.85 11.92
N LEU A 173 12.72 -2.84 10.82
CA LEU A 173 12.86 -3.82 9.73
C LEU A 173 14.25 -3.75 9.08
N ALA A 174 14.78 -2.55 8.84
CA ALA A 174 16.09 -2.35 8.24
C ALA A 174 17.25 -2.86 9.12
N LYS A 175 17.07 -2.94 10.44
CA LYS A 175 18.05 -3.60 11.34
C LYS A 175 18.10 -5.11 11.14
N ILE A 176 16.99 -5.72 10.72
CA ILE A 176 16.88 -7.16 10.45
C ILE A 176 17.34 -7.46 9.02
N GLU A 177 16.92 -6.63 8.06
CA GLU A 177 17.27 -6.74 6.64
C GLU A 177 17.73 -5.36 6.09
N PRO A 178 19.07 -5.11 6.04
CA PRO A 178 19.62 -3.81 5.65
C PRO A 178 19.15 -3.30 4.29
N HIS A 179 18.83 -4.20 3.37
CA HIS A 179 18.39 -3.83 2.03
C HIS A 179 17.01 -3.15 1.99
N VAL A 180 16.21 -3.21 3.07
CA VAL A 180 14.97 -2.46 3.22
C VAL A 180 15.21 -0.95 3.10
N ASN A 181 16.40 -0.45 3.46
CA ASN A 181 16.76 0.97 3.30
C ASN A 181 16.64 1.46 1.86
N ARG A 182 16.96 0.62 0.86
CA ARG A 182 16.82 0.98 -0.56
C ARG A 182 15.35 1.19 -0.93
N LEU A 183 14.46 0.39 -0.37
CA LEU A 183 13.02 0.50 -0.60
C LEU A 183 12.46 1.79 0.02
N ILE A 184 12.93 2.16 1.22
CA ILE A 184 12.59 3.44 1.87
C ILE A 184 13.08 4.63 1.02
N GLN A 185 14.33 4.60 0.55
CA GLN A 185 14.92 5.66 -0.26
C GLN A 185 14.19 5.85 -1.59
N ASN A 186 13.92 4.76 -2.31
CA ASN A 186 13.18 4.82 -3.58
C ASN A 186 11.80 5.43 -3.40
N ARG A 187 11.09 5.06 -2.33
CA ARG A 187 9.76 5.63 -2.06
C ARG A 187 9.81 7.07 -1.57
N GLN A 188 10.82 7.46 -0.79
CA GLN A 188 10.99 8.86 -0.41
C GLN A 188 11.31 9.73 -1.63
N ALA A 189 12.07 9.22 -2.60
CA ALA A 189 12.27 9.88 -3.89
C ALA A 189 10.97 9.95 -4.70
N GLU A 190 10.15 8.90 -4.71
CA GLU A 190 8.83 8.89 -5.35
C GLU A 190 7.85 9.88 -4.68
N ALA A 191 7.75 9.86 -3.34
CA ALA A 191 6.87 10.74 -2.56
C ALA A 191 7.30 12.22 -2.61
N ALA A 192 8.61 12.50 -2.63
CA ALA A 192 9.13 13.84 -2.84
C ALA A 192 8.91 14.35 -4.28
N MET A 193 8.64 13.46 -5.23
CA MET A 193 8.15 13.80 -6.57
C MET A 193 6.62 13.93 -6.61
N GLU A 194 5.87 13.17 -5.80
CA GLU A 194 4.40 13.26 -5.70
C GLU A 194 3.88 14.55 -5.05
N ASP A 195 4.66 15.18 -4.17
CA ASP A 195 4.30 16.44 -3.48
C ASP A 195 4.80 17.70 -4.21
N LYS A 196 5.50 17.53 -5.35
CA LYS A 196 5.93 18.63 -6.21
C LYS A 196 4.88 18.93 -7.28
N GLU A 197 4.77 20.21 -7.65
CA GLU A 197 3.96 20.65 -8.77
C GLU A 197 4.32 19.86 -10.05
N LEU A 198 3.29 19.37 -10.75
CA LEU A 198 3.42 18.70 -12.04
C LEU A 198 3.57 19.77 -13.12
N VAL A 199 4.75 19.86 -13.72
CA VAL A 199 4.98 20.76 -14.86
C VAL A 199 4.33 20.15 -16.10
N VAL A 200 3.43 20.88 -16.75
CA VAL A 200 2.62 20.39 -17.90
C VAL A 200 2.45 21.49 -18.94
N SER A 201 2.29 21.13 -20.22
CA SER A 201 1.89 22.11 -21.24
C SER A 201 0.44 22.58 -21.05
N LYS A 202 0.13 23.78 -21.58
CA LYS A 202 -1.23 24.33 -21.60
C LYS A 202 -2.22 23.38 -22.28
N SER A 203 -1.89 22.88 -23.47
CA SER A 203 -2.76 21.97 -24.23
C SER A 203 -3.01 20.65 -23.50
N SER A 204 -1.99 20.13 -22.80
CA SER A 204 -2.15 18.91 -22.00
C SER A 204 -3.07 19.11 -20.81
N LYS A 205 -3.01 20.28 -20.16
CA LYS A 205 -3.93 20.62 -19.07
C LYS A 205 -5.37 20.76 -19.57
N GLU A 206 -5.57 21.51 -20.65
CA GLU A 206 -6.88 21.70 -21.28
C GLU A 206 -7.52 20.36 -21.69
N ALA A 207 -6.75 19.43 -22.25
CA ALA A 207 -7.24 18.11 -22.61
C ALA A 207 -7.77 17.30 -21.40
N ARG A 208 -7.12 17.42 -20.25
CA ARG A 208 -7.52 16.72 -19.01
C ARG A 208 -8.66 17.42 -18.29
N GLU A 209 -8.75 18.73 -18.38
CA GLU A 209 -9.93 19.49 -17.94
C GLU A 209 -11.15 19.13 -18.79
N ALA A 210 -10.98 18.98 -20.11
CA ALA A 210 -12.03 18.51 -21.00
C ALA A 210 -12.46 17.06 -20.69
N GLU A 211 -11.50 16.16 -20.45
CA GLU A 211 -11.79 14.78 -20.00
C GLU A 211 -12.59 14.78 -18.69
N LEU A 212 -12.19 15.61 -17.71
CA LEU A 212 -12.89 15.72 -16.43
C LEU A 212 -14.33 16.25 -16.62
N LEU A 213 -14.51 17.28 -17.44
CA LEU A 213 -15.83 17.85 -17.74
C LEU A 213 -16.73 16.82 -18.43
N ASP A 214 -16.22 16.08 -19.42
CA ASP A 214 -16.94 15.00 -20.10
C ASP A 214 -17.37 13.89 -19.11
N ILE A 215 -16.49 13.49 -18.19
CA ILE A 215 -16.83 12.52 -17.14
C ILE A 215 -17.96 13.03 -16.26
N ILE A 216 -17.90 14.29 -15.82
CA ILE A 216 -18.87 14.88 -14.88
C ILE A 216 -20.22 15.16 -15.56
N GLN A 217 -20.21 15.75 -16.76
CA GLN A 217 -21.40 16.29 -17.41
C GLN A 217 -22.08 15.30 -18.36
N VAL A 218 -21.35 14.35 -18.91
CA VAL A 218 -21.87 13.42 -19.92
C VAL A 218 -21.91 12.00 -19.40
N LYS A 219 -20.74 11.44 -19.04
CA LYS A 219 -20.63 9.99 -18.77
C LYS A 219 -21.29 9.56 -17.47
N LEU A 220 -21.04 10.27 -16.35
CA LEU A 220 -21.63 9.91 -15.06
C LEU A 220 -23.17 10.03 -15.05
N PRO A 221 -23.79 11.09 -15.61
CA PRO A 221 -25.23 11.16 -15.77
C PRO A 221 -25.80 10.01 -16.61
N ALA A 222 -25.19 9.73 -17.78
CA ALA A 222 -25.65 8.65 -18.67
C ALA A 222 -25.60 7.28 -17.99
N ILE A 223 -24.53 6.96 -17.25
CA ILE A 223 -24.43 5.69 -16.53
C ILE A 223 -25.40 5.62 -15.35
N LYS A 224 -25.68 6.72 -14.67
CA LYS A 224 -26.72 6.74 -13.62
C LYS A 224 -28.10 6.42 -14.18
N GLU A 225 -28.43 6.96 -15.36
CA GLU A 225 -29.66 6.63 -16.07
C GLU A 225 -29.70 5.16 -16.49
N ALA A 226 -28.61 4.63 -17.08
CA ALA A 226 -28.50 3.22 -17.43
C ALA A 226 -28.67 2.28 -16.21
N ILE A 227 -28.08 2.63 -15.07
CA ILE A 227 -28.27 1.90 -13.81
C ILE A 227 -29.73 1.95 -13.36
N GLN A 228 -30.41 3.09 -13.53
CA GLN A 228 -31.81 3.25 -13.15
C GLN A 228 -32.73 2.39 -14.02
N VAL A 229 -32.53 2.42 -15.34
CA VAL A 229 -33.27 1.56 -16.29
C VAL A 229 -33.03 0.08 -15.96
N ALA A 230 -31.77 -0.32 -15.78
CA ALA A 230 -31.44 -1.71 -15.43
C ALA A 230 -32.06 -2.17 -14.09
N LYS A 231 -32.32 -1.26 -13.15
CA LYS A 231 -33.01 -1.57 -11.90
C LYS A 231 -34.51 -1.85 -12.07
N GLU A 232 -35.14 -1.23 -13.06
CA GLU A 232 -36.58 -1.40 -13.35
C GLU A 232 -36.88 -2.78 -13.96
N HIS A 233 -35.87 -3.46 -14.50
CA HIS A 233 -35.95 -4.82 -15.03
C HIS A 233 -35.93 -5.95 -13.96
N GLY A 234 -36.02 -5.60 -12.66
CA GLY A 234 -36.42 -6.54 -11.60
C GLY A 234 -35.28 -7.31 -10.95
N ASP A 235 -34.78 -8.40 -11.57
CA ASP A 235 -33.85 -9.31 -10.88
C ASP A 235 -32.38 -8.85 -10.94
N LEU A 236 -31.99 -8.05 -9.95
CA LEU A 236 -30.64 -7.47 -9.84
C LEU A 236 -29.52 -8.49 -9.59
N ARG A 237 -29.83 -9.70 -9.11
CA ARG A 237 -28.80 -10.70 -8.77
C ARG A 237 -28.26 -11.39 -10.02
N GLU A 238 -29.10 -11.57 -11.04
CA GLU A 238 -28.75 -12.19 -12.32
C GLU A 238 -28.45 -11.15 -13.43
N ASN A 239 -28.92 -9.90 -13.29
CA ASN A 239 -28.77 -8.88 -14.33
C ASN A 239 -27.30 -8.47 -14.57
N SER A 240 -26.73 -8.94 -15.68
CA SER A 240 -25.37 -8.63 -16.12
C SER A 240 -25.20 -7.15 -16.49
N GLU A 241 -26.22 -6.52 -17.08
CA GLU A 241 -26.18 -5.12 -17.49
C GLU A 241 -26.08 -4.20 -16.27
N TYR A 242 -26.80 -4.52 -15.19
CA TYR A 242 -26.70 -3.79 -13.92
C TYR A 242 -25.29 -3.88 -13.32
N LYS A 243 -24.70 -5.09 -13.30
CA LYS A 243 -23.35 -5.31 -12.76
C LYS A 243 -22.29 -4.56 -13.57
N MET A 244 -22.38 -4.61 -14.90
CA MET A 244 -21.49 -3.88 -15.80
C MET A 244 -21.60 -2.37 -15.61
N ALA A 245 -22.82 -1.82 -15.62
CA ALA A 245 -23.05 -0.39 -15.43
C ALA A 245 -22.55 0.11 -14.07
N ARG A 246 -22.67 -0.71 -13.01
CA ARG A 246 -22.11 -0.39 -11.69
C ARG A 246 -20.58 -0.37 -11.70
N GLN A 247 -19.95 -1.33 -12.35
CA GLN A 247 -18.49 -1.38 -12.47
C GLN A 247 -17.94 -0.20 -13.29
N ASP A 248 -18.62 0.16 -14.38
CA ASP A 248 -18.28 1.32 -15.20
C ASP A 248 -18.42 2.63 -14.41
N HIS A 249 -19.48 2.76 -13.61
CA HIS A 249 -19.64 3.88 -12.69
C HIS A 249 -18.44 4.00 -11.73
N ASP A 250 -18.05 2.90 -11.08
CA ASP A 250 -16.97 2.91 -10.09
C ASP A 250 -15.62 3.23 -10.76
N THR A 251 -15.41 2.75 -11.99
CA THR A 251 -14.24 3.08 -12.82
C THR A 251 -14.19 4.57 -13.15
N LEU A 252 -15.31 5.18 -13.54
CA LEU A 252 -15.37 6.62 -13.83
C LEU A 252 -15.19 7.48 -12.59
N VAL A 253 -15.74 7.08 -11.43
CA VAL A 253 -15.54 7.81 -10.18
C VAL A 253 -14.07 7.76 -9.74
N ALA A 254 -13.41 6.61 -9.88
CA ALA A 254 -11.98 6.49 -9.64
C ALA A 254 -11.19 7.42 -10.57
N ARG A 255 -11.48 7.37 -11.88
CA ARG A 255 -10.82 8.22 -12.87
C ARG A 255 -11.03 9.71 -12.61
N ARG A 256 -12.23 10.13 -12.21
CA ARG A 256 -12.53 11.51 -11.80
C ARG A 256 -11.63 11.95 -10.64
N GLY A 257 -11.53 11.13 -9.58
CA GLY A 257 -10.72 11.45 -8.40
C GLY A 257 -9.22 11.54 -8.71
N GLU A 258 -8.73 10.69 -9.62
CA GLU A 258 -7.37 10.79 -10.17
C GLU A 258 -7.16 12.13 -10.89
N LEU A 259 -8.03 12.47 -11.85
CA LEU A 259 -7.93 13.70 -12.64
C LEU A 259 -8.00 14.96 -11.76
N GLU A 260 -8.92 15.02 -10.80
CA GLU A 260 -9.04 16.13 -9.85
C GLU A 260 -7.75 16.34 -9.05
N THR A 261 -7.18 15.25 -8.55
CA THR A 261 -5.92 15.26 -7.79
C THR A 261 -4.75 15.71 -8.65
N MET A 262 -4.67 15.20 -9.87
CA MET A 262 -3.63 15.52 -10.84
C MET A 262 -3.70 16.98 -11.31
N LEU A 263 -4.89 17.47 -11.64
CA LEU A 263 -5.13 18.86 -12.06
C LEU A 263 -4.82 19.87 -10.96
N LYS A 264 -5.11 19.54 -9.70
CA LYS A 264 -4.77 20.39 -8.55
C LYS A 264 -3.26 20.64 -8.42
N LYS A 265 -2.43 19.68 -8.86
CA LYS A 265 -0.96 19.77 -8.81
C LYS A 265 -0.35 20.38 -10.06
N ALA A 266 -1.14 20.65 -11.10
CA ALA A 266 -0.61 21.00 -12.41
C ALA A 266 -0.19 22.48 -12.53
N ARG A 267 1.12 22.71 -12.69
CA ARG A 267 1.70 24.00 -13.08
C ARG A 267 1.87 24.04 -14.60
N VAL A 268 1.23 25.01 -15.24
CA VAL A 268 1.35 25.23 -16.69
C VAL A 268 2.71 25.85 -17.00
N THR A 269 3.35 25.39 -18.07
CA THR A 269 4.57 25.99 -18.64
C THR A 269 4.45 26.17 -20.15
N ASP A 270 5.20 27.14 -20.69
CA ASP A 270 5.44 27.32 -22.12
C ASP A 270 6.83 26.80 -22.56
N PHE A 271 7.55 26.13 -21.65
CA PHE A 271 8.88 25.55 -21.85
C PHE A 271 10.00 26.55 -22.14
N ARG A 272 9.79 27.85 -21.91
CA ARG A 272 10.83 28.88 -22.13
C ARG A 272 11.90 28.93 -21.04
N GLU A 273 11.63 28.34 -19.89
CA GLU A 273 12.57 28.24 -18.76
C GLU A 273 13.77 27.32 -19.07
N ALA A 274 13.72 26.54 -20.17
CA ALA A 274 14.81 25.65 -20.57
C ALA A 274 16.07 26.42 -20.99
N THR A 275 17.23 25.86 -20.64
CA THR A 275 18.56 26.42 -20.93
C THR A 275 19.36 25.49 -21.87
N TYR A 276 20.54 25.92 -22.31
CA TYR A 276 21.41 25.19 -23.26
C TYR A 276 22.54 24.39 -22.59
N ASP A 277 22.71 24.56 -21.28
CA ASP A 277 23.80 23.99 -20.49
C ASP A 277 23.37 22.74 -19.72
N THR A 278 22.13 22.74 -19.22
CA THR A 278 21.59 21.71 -18.34
C THR A 278 20.30 21.13 -18.91
N VAL A 279 20.18 19.80 -18.89
CA VAL A 279 18.97 19.10 -19.31
C VAL A 279 17.82 19.39 -18.33
N SER A 280 16.76 20.02 -18.80
CA SER A 280 15.58 20.36 -18.00
C SER A 280 14.28 20.18 -18.79
N VAL A 281 13.14 20.52 -18.17
CA VAL A 281 11.83 20.47 -18.83
C VAL A 281 11.80 21.53 -19.94
N GLY A 282 11.56 21.11 -21.18
CA GLY A 282 11.65 21.94 -22.38
C GLY A 282 12.94 21.74 -23.17
N SER A 283 13.87 20.90 -22.71
CA SER A 283 15.11 20.60 -23.45
C SER A 283 14.90 19.58 -24.58
N VAL A 284 15.68 19.76 -25.64
CA VAL A 284 15.89 18.79 -26.72
C VAL A 284 17.33 18.31 -26.64
N VAL A 285 17.52 17.04 -26.31
CA VAL A 285 18.81 16.47 -25.94
C VAL A 285 19.22 15.42 -26.96
N LYS A 286 20.43 15.55 -27.50
CA LYS A 286 21.05 14.52 -28.33
C LYS A 286 21.96 13.67 -27.46
N LEU A 287 21.73 12.37 -27.47
CA LEU A 287 22.46 11.39 -26.66
C LEU A 287 23.22 10.44 -27.57
N HIS A 288 24.46 10.13 -27.20
CA HIS A 288 25.25 9.04 -27.77
C HIS A 288 25.08 7.79 -26.91
N ARG A 289 24.86 6.62 -27.53
CA ARG A 289 24.84 5.32 -26.84
C ARG A 289 26.14 4.57 -27.12
N ASP A 290 26.81 4.10 -26.07
CA ASP A 290 28.12 3.45 -26.24
C ASP A 290 28.02 2.03 -26.83
N SER A 291 26.94 1.28 -26.56
CA SER A 291 26.83 -0.12 -27.01
C SER A 291 26.75 -0.30 -28.52
N ASP A 292 26.06 0.59 -29.23
CA ASP A 292 25.83 0.51 -30.68
C ASP A 292 26.34 1.77 -31.43
N GLN A 293 26.97 2.69 -30.71
CA GLN A 293 27.47 3.97 -31.25
C GLN A 293 26.37 4.82 -31.91
N SER A 294 25.10 4.59 -31.55
CA SER A 294 23.96 5.32 -32.11
C SER A 294 23.75 6.66 -31.42
N GLU A 295 23.27 7.64 -32.19
CA GLU A 295 22.85 8.94 -31.68
C GLU A 295 21.32 9.05 -31.71
N ILE A 296 20.71 9.38 -30.58
CA ILE A 296 19.26 9.50 -30.44
C ILE A 296 18.92 10.86 -29.87
N THR A 297 17.93 11.54 -30.44
CA THR A 297 17.44 12.83 -29.93
C THR A 297 16.13 12.62 -29.18
N TYR A 298 16.08 13.07 -27.93
CA TYR A 298 14.87 13.09 -27.11
C TYR A 298 14.45 14.53 -26.80
N THR A 299 13.16 14.77 -26.79
CA THR A 299 12.57 16.01 -26.27
C THR A 299 11.98 15.73 -24.90
N ILE A 300 12.36 16.50 -23.88
CA ILE A 300 11.82 16.36 -22.52
C ILE A 300 10.75 17.41 -22.31
N LEU A 301 9.50 17.01 -22.19
CA LEU A 301 8.37 17.90 -21.91
C LEU A 301 7.74 17.60 -20.54
N GLY A 302 6.58 18.19 -20.29
CA GLY A 302 5.84 18.05 -19.05
C GLY A 302 5.38 16.62 -18.77
N ALA A 303 4.85 16.39 -17.57
CA ALA A 303 4.45 15.07 -17.06
C ALA A 303 3.41 14.37 -17.96
N TRP A 304 2.73 15.14 -18.80
CA TRP A 304 1.54 14.81 -19.55
C TRP A 304 1.71 14.88 -21.06
N ASP A 305 2.90 15.27 -21.49
CA ASP A 305 3.25 15.61 -22.87
C ASP A 305 4.09 14.51 -23.54
N GLY A 306 4.30 13.38 -22.86
CA GLY A 306 5.11 12.27 -23.37
C GLY A 306 4.46 11.58 -24.56
N GLN A 307 5.22 11.44 -25.64
CA GLN A 307 4.90 10.70 -26.87
C GLN A 307 6.15 9.89 -27.26
N PRO A 308 6.41 8.75 -26.58
CA PRO A 308 7.63 7.96 -26.77
C PRO A 308 7.86 7.50 -28.21
N GLU A 309 6.78 7.28 -28.97
CA GLU A 309 6.77 6.91 -30.38
C GLU A 309 7.48 7.92 -31.30
N ILE A 310 7.53 9.19 -30.90
CA ILE A 310 8.24 10.25 -31.61
C ILE A 310 9.37 10.85 -30.75
N ASN A 311 9.88 10.08 -29.79
CA ASN A 311 10.97 10.46 -28.89
C ASN A 311 10.69 11.71 -28.02
N ILE A 312 9.42 12.01 -27.73
CA ILE A 312 9.07 12.99 -26.70
C ILE A 312 8.86 12.24 -25.39
N LEU A 313 9.68 12.54 -24.40
CA LEU A 313 9.63 11.94 -23.08
C LEU A 313 9.00 12.91 -22.10
N ALA A 314 8.05 12.43 -21.29
CA ALA A 314 7.70 13.14 -20.07
C ALA A 314 8.91 13.15 -19.13
N TYR A 315 9.18 14.28 -18.46
CA TYR A 315 10.28 14.36 -17.49
C TYR A 315 10.15 13.35 -16.34
N THR A 316 8.93 12.87 -16.09
CA THR A 316 8.60 11.85 -15.10
C THR A 316 8.93 10.43 -15.56
N SER A 317 9.26 10.20 -16.83
CA SER A 317 9.54 8.86 -17.37
C SER A 317 10.84 8.25 -16.80
N PRO A 318 10.92 6.91 -16.64
CA PRO A 318 12.09 6.26 -16.05
C PRO A 318 13.41 6.60 -16.76
N LEU A 319 13.36 6.74 -18.10
CA LEU A 319 14.50 7.08 -18.93
C LEU A 319 14.90 8.55 -18.76
N ALA A 320 13.96 9.50 -18.89
CA ALA A 320 14.25 10.94 -18.74
C ALA A 320 14.88 11.26 -17.38
N ARG A 321 14.42 10.60 -16.30
CA ARG A 321 14.97 10.79 -14.95
C ARG A 321 16.47 10.48 -14.83
N GLN A 322 17.01 9.61 -15.69
CA GLN A 322 18.44 9.24 -15.61
C GLN A 322 19.36 10.37 -16.08
N PHE A 323 18.85 11.28 -16.90
CA PHE A 323 19.64 12.36 -17.48
C PHE A 323 19.05 13.75 -17.30
N LEU A 324 17.99 13.86 -16.50
CA LEU A 324 17.52 15.15 -15.99
C LEU A 324 18.64 15.79 -15.16
N ASN A 325 18.83 17.10 -15.32
CA ASN A 325 19.87 17.91 -14.67
C ASN A 325 21.31 17.52 -15.04
N LYS A 326 21.52 16.72 -16.08
CA LYS A 326 22.86 16.46 -16.63
C LYS A 326 23.32 17.63 -17.48
N ASN A 327 24.62 17.89 -17.43
CA ASN A 327 25.22 18.97 -18.19
C ASN A 327 25.64 18.50 -19.59
N LEU A 328 25.85 19.46 -20.49
CA LEU A 328 26.46 19.21 -21.79
C LEU A 328 27.81 18.49 -21.63
N GLY A 329 28.01 17.40 -22.39
CA GLY A 329 29.23 16.60 -22.36
C GLY A 329 29.30 15.55 -21.25
N GLU A 330 28.37 15.57 -20.29
CA GLU A 330 28.34 14.62 -19.18
C GLU A 330 27.91 13.22 -19.65
N SER A 331 28.49 12.18 -19.05
CA SER A 331 28.10 10.78 -19.29
C SER A 331 27.28 10.25 -18.12
N PHE A 332 26.33 9.37 -18.40
CA PHE A 332 25.47 8.75 -17.39
C PHE A 332 25.14 7.31 -17.78
N THR A 333 24.78 6.50 -16.79
CA THR A 333 24.43 5.09 -16.98
C THR A 333 22.97 4.88 -16.63
N THR A 334 22.22 4.25 -17.53
CA THR A 334 20.82 3.88 -17.28
C THR A 334 20.73 2.42 -16.87
N ASN A 335 19.92 2.10 -15.87
CA ASN A 335 19.51 0.72 -15.55
C ASN A 335 18.00 0.59 -15.73
N ILE A 336 17.58 0.04 -16.86
CA ILE A 336 16.17 -0.15 -17.19
C ILE A 336 15.94 -1.64 -17.42
N ARG A 337 15.10 -2.26 -16.57
CA ARG A 337 14.78 -3.70 -16.61
C ARG A 337 16.04 -4.60 -16.57
N GLY A 338 17.04 -4.21 -15.79
CA GLY A 338 18.29 -4.98 -15.62
C GLY A 338 19.30 -4.84 -16.75
N LYS A 339 19.01 -4.03 -17.78
CA LYS A 339 19.99 -3.67 -18.82
C LYS A 339 20.69 -2.38 -18.43
N THR A 340 21.99 -2.47 -18.25
CA THR A 340 22.88 -1.33 -18.00
C THR A 340 23.39 -0.81 -19.34
N GLU A 341 23.23 0.49 -19.58
CA GLU A 341 23.66 1.15 -20.82
C GLU A 341 24.31 2.49 -20.49
N THR A 342 25.41 2.83 -21.16
CA THR A 342 26.14 4.09 -20.95
C THR A 342 25.84 5.06 -22.09
N TRP A 343 25.63 6.31 -21.70
CA TRP A 343 25.22 7.39 -22.58
C TRP A 343 26.06 8.64 -22.35
N LYS A 344 26.19 9.47 -23.39
CA LYS A 344 26.82 10.80 -23.30
C LYS A 344 25.91 11.88 -23.86
N VAL A 345 25.81 13.01 -23.16
CA VAL A 345 25.06 14.19 -23.63
C VAL A 345 25.90 14.93 -24.66
N LEU A 346 25.50 14.88 -25.93
CA LEU A 346 26.21 15.52 -27.05
C LEU A 346 25.79 16.97 -27.26
N SER A 347 24.51 17.28 -27.15
CA SER A 347 23.98 18.63 -27.33
C SER A 347 22.68 18.84 -26.58
N ILE A 348 22.45 20.06 -26.11
CA ILE A 348 21.21 20.50 -25.48
C ILE A 348 20.72 21.73 -26.26
N ALA A 349 19.47 21.67 -26.72
CA ALA A 349 18.76 22.77 -27.35
C ALA A 349 17.41 22.98 -26.65
N ARG A 350 16.69 24.06 -26.98
CA ARG A 350 15.36 24.31 -26.42
C ARG A 350 14.27 23.90 -27.40
N TRP A 351 13.21 23.30 -26.88
CA TRP A 351 12.02 22.92 -27.65
C TRP A 351 11.38 24.12 -28.36
N VAL A 352 11.33 25.25 -27.66
CA VAL A 352 10.72 26.49 -28.16
C VAL A 352 11.46 27.11 -29.35
N ASP A 353 12.74 26.76 -29.57
CA ASP A 353 13.52 27.27 -30.71
C ASP A 353 13.33 26.41 -31.97
N LYS A 354 12.79 25.20 -31.82
CA LYS A 354 12.51 24.28 -32.93
C LYS A 354 11.08 24.38 -33.45
N LYS A 355 10.21 25.08 -32.70
CA LYS A 355 8.79 25.27 -32.99
C LYS A 355 8.59 26.61 -33.67
#